data_AF-A0A2E5TVQ1-F1
#
_entry.id   AF-A0A2E5TVQ1-F1
#
_cell.length_a   1.000
_cell.length_b   1.000
_cell.length_c   1.000
_cell.angle_alpha   90.00
_cell.angle_beta   90.00
_cell.angle_gamma   90.00
#
_symmetry.space_group_name_H-M   'P 1'
#
loop_
_entity.id
_entity.type
_entity.pdbx_description
1 polymer ?
#
loop_
_entity_poly.entity_id
_entity_poly.type
_entity_poly.pdbx_seq_one_letter_code
_entity_poly.pdbx_strand_id
1 'polypeptide(L)'
;MIRWFISLSVMVLFSGCVVNSRIVKDPNDRKVILNEWFKELDQVNIPLHDKLLEALFISRQTGGEVFVLRIMPERSDQDTPLKRYRVSTKRGGADNVVGVNYATGEFRLDHYLAADGPTLDEVRQHLQNRSRIRELKKDLGIFGVQ
;
A
#
# COMPACT_ATOMS: atom_id res chain seq x y z
N MET A 1 -25.80 -26.20 63.51
CA MET A 1 -25.69 -27.58 62.98
C MET A 1 -26.01 -27.55 61.49
N ILE A 2 -25.20 -28.26 60.70
CA ILE A 2 -25.02 -28.17 59.24
C ILE A 2 -26.14 -28.85 58.45
N ARG A 3 -26.49 -28.31 57.26
CA ARG A 3 -26.93 -29.02 56.04
C ARG A 3 -27.05 -28.01 54.87
N TRP A 4 -25.98 -27.73 54.13
CA TRP A 4 -25.67 -28.27 52.79
C TRP A 4 -26.87 -28.35 51.83
N PHE A 5 -26.97 -27.39 50.91
CA PHE A 5 -27.45 -27.64 49.55
C PHE A 5 -26.45 -27.07 48.55
N ILE A 6 -25.90 -27.99 47.77
CA ILE A 6 -24.98 -27.82 46.65
C ILE A 6 -25.76 -27.16 45.51
N SER A 7 -25.28 -26.03 45.01
CA SER A 7 -25.69 -25.50 43.70
C SER A 7 -24.45 -25.41 42.81
N LEU A 8 -24.23 -26.48 42.05
CA LEU A 8 -23.37 -26.51 40.87
C LEU A 8 -23.86 -25.45 39.88
N SER A 9 -23.09 -24.39 39.65
CA SER A 9 -23.21 -23.61 38.42
C SER A 9 -22.05 -23.98 37.52
N VAL A 10 -22.31 -24.91 36.61
CA VAL A 10 -21.45 -25.24 35.48
C VAL A 10 -21.40 -24.01 34.59
N MET A 11 -20.34 -23.21 34.70
CA MET A 11 -20.03 -22.24 33.66
C MET A 11 -19.52 -23.00 32.44
N VAL A 12 -20.41 -23.21 31.48
CA VAL A 12 -20.08 -23.66 30.13
C VAL A 12 -19.19 -22.59 29.49
N LEU A 13 -17.91 -22.91 29.35
CA LEU A 13 -16.99 -22.19 28.48
C LEU A 13 -17.51 -22.33 27.04
N PHE A 14 -18.23 -21.31 26.55
CA PHE A 14 -18.38 -21.12 25.11
C PHE A 14 -17.00 -20.73 24.57
N SER A 15 -16.18 -21.73 24.27
CA SER A 15 -15.09 -21.62 23.32
C SER A 15 -15.70 -21.29 21.97
N GLY A 16 -16.00 -20.02 21.75
CA GLY A 16 -16.22 -19.51 20.41
C GLY A 16 -14.91 -19.69 19.67
N CYS A 17 -14.84 -20.74 18.84
CA CYS A 17 -13.87 -20.79 17.75
C CYS A 17 -14.14 -19.58 16.88
N VAL A 18 -13.48 -18.46 17.18
CA VAL A 18 -13.29 -17.38 16.22
C VAL A 18 -12.46 -18.02 15.13
N VAL A 19 -13.13 -18.58 14.13
CA VAL A 19 -12.52 -18.89 12.85
C VAL A 19 -12.13 -17.52 12.30
N ASN A 20 -10.91 -17.12 12.62
CA ASN A 20 -10.28 -15.95 12.06
C ASN A 20 -10.01 -16.34 10.60
N SER A 21 -11.06 -16.34 9.77
CA SER A 21 -10.93 -16.41 8.34
C SER A 21 -10.15 -15.17 7.97
N ARG A 22 -8.82 -15.29 7.95
CA ARG A 22 -7.93 -14.27 7.40
C ARG A 22 -8.53 -13.96 6.05
N ILE A 23 -9.12 -12.78 5.92
CA ILE A 23 -9.61 -12.29 4.64
C ILE A 23 -8.37 -12.27 3.76
N VAL A 24 -8.23 -13.28 2.91
CA VAL A 24 -7.23 -13.28 1.85
C VAL A 24 -7.69 -12.18 0.93
N LYS A 25 -7.11 -10.99 1.11
CA LYS A 25 -7.43 -9.85 0.25
C LYS A 25 -7.03 -10.25 -1.17
N ASP A 26 -7.97 -10.13 -2.10
CA ASP A 26 -7.74 -10.45 -3.51
C ASP A 26 -6.51 -9.67 -4.01
N PRO A 27 -5.47 -10.34 -4.53
CA PRO A 27 -4.28 -9.66 -5.06
C PRO A 27 -4.59 -8.74 -6.26
N ASN A 28 -5.78 -8.84 -6.85
CA ASN A 28 -6.24 -7.95 -7.91
C ASN A 28 -7.09 -6.77 -7.40
N ASP A 29 -7.41 -6.71 -6.10
CA ASP A 29 -8.13 -5.57 -5.53
C ASP A 29 -7.26 -4.31 -5.62
N ARG A 30 -7.77 -3.32 -6.35
CA ARG A 30 -7.13 -2.01 -6.55
C ARG A 30 -6.70 -1.36 -5.25
N LYS A 31 -7.49 -1.46 -4.17
CA LYS A 31 -7.13 -0.88 -2.87
C LYS A 31 -5.94 -1.59 -2.23
N VAL A 32 -5.82 -2.91 -2.43
CA VAL A 32 -4.69 -3.71 -1.94
C VAL A 32 -3.42 -3.32 -2.70
N ILE A 33 -3.52 -3.22 -4.02
CA ILE A 33 -2.40 -2.81 -4.89
C ILE A 33 -1.94 -1.40 -4.52
N LEU A 34 -2.85 -0.43 -4.42
CA LEU A 34 -2.49 0.94 -4.05
C LEU A 34 -1.84 1.01 -2.67
N ASN A 35 -2.40 0.31 -1.68
CA ASN A 35 -1.83 0.27 -0.35
C ASN A 35 -0.42 -0.36 -0.33
N GLU A 36 -0.21 -1.45 -1.06
CA GLU A 36 1.12 -2.06 -1.15
C GLU A 36 2.09 -1.18 -1.94
N TRP A 37 1.62 -0.49 -2.99
CA TRP A 37 2.42 0.46 -3.75
C TRP A 37 2.91 1.62 -2.88
N PHE A 38 2.04 2.21 -2.05
CA PHE A 38 2.46 3.23 -1.07
C PHE A 38 3.50 2.69 -0.08
N LYS A 39 3.34 1.45 0.40
CA LYS A 39 4.33 0.83 1.31
C LYS A 39 5.68 0.57 0.63
N GLU A 40 5.68 0.08 -0.60
CA GLU A 40 6.94 -0.15 -1.33
C GLU A 40 7.61 1.20 -1.63
N LEU A 41 6.84 2.24 -1.97
CA LEU A 41 7.37 3.60 -2.14
C LEU A 41 8.00 4.18 -0.86
N ASP A 42 7.39 3.98 0.31
CA ASP A 42 7.96 4.38 1.60
C ASP A 42 9.33 3.72 1.87
N GLN A 43 9.61 2.57 1.25
CA GLN A 43 10.90 1.89 1.38
C GLN A 43 11.93 2.35 0.34
N VAL A 44 11.50 2.56 -0.92
CA VAL A 44 12.44 2.81 -2.04
C VAL A 44 12.59 4.29 -2.42
N ASN A 45 11.61 5.13 -2.08
CA ASN A 45 11.55 6.53 -2.47
C ASN A 45 10.64 7.36 -1.55
N ILE A 46 11.06 7.50 -0.29
CA ILE A 46 10.38 8.34 0.73
C ILE A 46 10.02 9.74 0.20
N PRO A 47 10.90 10.47 -0.53
CA PRO A 47 10.54 11.78 -1.05
C PRO A 47 9.31 11.78 -1.98
N LEU A 48 9.15 10.75 -2.82
CA LEU A 48 7.99 10.64 -3.69
C LEU A 48 6.74 10.24 -2.90
N HIS A 49 6.88 9.30 -1.98
CA HIS A 49 5.81 8.88 -1.06
C HIS A 49 5.19 10.09 -0.33
N ASP A 50 6.03 10.93 0.29
CA ASP A 50 5.57 12.07 1.06
C ASP A 50 4.87 13.12 0.18
N LYS A 51 5.39 13.36 -1.03
CA LYS A 51 4.77 14.28 -1.98
C LYS A 51 3.45 13.75 -2.55
N LEU A 52 3.26 12.45 -2.66
CA LEU A 52 1.96 11.86 -3.01
C LEU A 52 0.93 12.06 -1.89
N LEU A 53 1.32 11.93 -0.63
CA LEU A 53 0.43 12.23 0.51
C LEU A 53 0.04 13.71 0.55
N GLU A 54 1.00 14.61 0.32
CA GLU A 54 0.75 16.05 0.20
C GLU A 54 -0.21 16.35 -0.98
N ALA A 55 0.03 15.74 -2.14
CA ALA A 55 -0.84 15.89 -3.31
C ALA A 55 -2.27 15.37 -3.06
N LEU A 56 -2.43 14.24 -2.36
CA LEU A 56 -3.73 13.72 -1.95
C LEU A 56 -4.48 14.71 -1.04
N PHE A 57 -3.78 15.29 -0.07
CA PHE A 57 -4.36 16.27 0.84
C PHE A 57 -4.84 17.52 0.08
N ILE A 58 -4.02 18.06 -0.82
CA ILE A 58 -4.39 19.21 -1.64
C ILE A 58 -5.52 18.87 -2.62
N SER A 59 -5.51 17.68 -3.23
CA SER A 59 -6.58 17.23 -4.12
C SER A 59 -7.91 17.10 -3.37
N ARG A 60 -7.88 16.59 -2.14
CA ARG A 60 -9.06 16.53 -1.27
C ARG A 60 -9.62 17.93 -0.95
N GLN A 61 -8.77 18.92 -0.72
CA GLN A 61 -9.19 20.29 -0.41
C GLN A 61 -9.73 21.04 -1.63
N THR A 62 -9.11 20.86 -2.78
CA THR A 62 -9.44 21.61 -4.00
C THR A 62 -10.48 20.92 -4.87
N GLY A 63 -10.70 19.61 -4.69
CA GLY A 63 -11.54 18.77 -5.55
C GLY A 63 -10.93 18.50 -6.94
N GLY A 64 -9.72 19.00 -7.21
CA GLY A 64 -9.05 18.89 -8.50
C GLY A 64 -7.97 17.82 -8.54
N GLU A 65 -7.51 17.50 -9.76
CA GLU A 65 -6.30 16.72 -9.97
C GLU A 65 -5.07 17.54 -9.54
N VAL A 66 -4.16 16.90 -8.81
CA VAL A 66 -2.92 17.49 -8.32
C VAL A 66 -1.75 16.65 -8.80
N PHE A 67 -0.68 17.30 -9.21
CA PHE A 67 0.45 16.69 -9.87
C PHE A 67 1.69 16.70 -8.97
N VAL A 68 2.41 15.59 -8.93
CA VAL A 68 3.74 15.50 -8.36
C VAL A 68 4.75 15.61 -9.49
N LEU A 69 5.59 16.63 -9.42
CA LEU A 69 6.56 17.00 -10.44
C LEU A 69 7.98 16.73 -9.96
N ARG A 70 8.83 16.14 -10.81
CA ARG A 70 10.25 15.96 -10.56
C ARG A 70 10.95 17.32 -10.59
N ILE A 71 11.92 17.51 -9.69
CA ILE A 71 12.81 18.66 -9.70
C ILE A 71 14.14 18.19 -10.28
N MET A 72 14.49 18.68 -11.46
CA MET A 72 15.81 18.47 -12.07
C MET A 72 16.84 19.35 -11.33
N PRO A 73 17.88 18.78 -10.70
CA PRO A 73 18.93 19.60 -10.10
C PRO A 73 19.75 20.29 -11.20
N GLU A 74 20.08 21.58 -11.03
CA GLU A 74 20.80 22.37 -12.04
C GLU A 74 22.27 21.94 -12.22
N ARG A 75 22.84 21.17 -11.29
CA ARG A 75 24.16 20.53 -11.35
C ARG A 75 24.23 19.53 -10.18
N SER A 76 24.59 18.28 -10.43
CA SER A 76 24.88 17.33 -9.36
C SER A 76 26.36 16.91 -9.44
N ASP A 77 27.19 17.53 -8.60
CA ASP A 77 28.59 17.11 -8.34
C ASP A 77 28.65 15.84 -7.45
N GLN A 78 27.56 15.06 -7.40
CA GLN A 78 27.43 13.86 -6.59
C GLN A 78 26.95 12.70 -7.47
N ASP A 79 27.65 11.56 -7.38
CA ASP A 79 27.40 10.30 -8.12
C ASP A 79 26.02 9.67 -7.86
N THR A 80 25.17 10.29 -7.04
CA THR A 80 23.78 9.86 -6.86
C THR A 80 22.85 11.07 -6.93
N PRO A 81 22.00 11.19 -7.97
CA PRO A 81 21.07 12.30 -8.06
C PRO A 81 20.07 12.22 -6.89
N LEU A 82 20.05 13.26 -6.04
CA LEU A 82 19.02 13.40 -5.02
C LEU A 82 17.65 13.47 -5.70
N LYS A 83 16.80 12.45 -5.48
CA LYS A 83 15.41 12.45 -5.94
C LYS A 83 14.64 13.55 -5.21
N ARG A 84 14.16 14.55 -5.96
CA ARG A 84 13.41 15.69 -5.41
C ARG A 84 12.13 15.89 -6.20
N TYR A 85 11.06 16.20 -5.48
CA TYR A 85 9.73 16.36 -6.03
C TYR A 85 9.03 17.58 -5.43
N ARG A 86 8.11 18.18 -6.19
CA ARG A 86 7.20 19.24 -5.72
C ARG A 86 5.77 18.93 -6.14
N VAL A 87 4.81 19.47 -5.39
CA VAL A 87 3.40 19.40 -5.74
C VAL A 87 2.99 20.61 -6.59
N SER A 88 2.08 20.41 -7.54
CA SER A 88 1.50 21.48 -8.34
C SER A 88 0.04 21.18 -8.69
N THR A 89 -0.81 22.20 -8.70
CA THR A 89 -2.17 22.12 -9.26
C THR A 89 -2.19 22.25 -10.78
N LYS A 90 -1.04 22.48 -11.41
CA LYS A 90 -0.88 22.56 -12.86
C LYS A 90 -0.02 21.40 -13.36
N ARG A 91 -0.43 20.82 -14.49
CA ARG A 91 0.32 19.75 -15.15
C ARG A 91 1.70 20.28 -15.60
N GLY A 92 2.76 19.59 -15.22
CA GLY A 92 4.15 20.03 -15.43
C GLY A 92 4.82 19.57 -16.73
N GLY A 93 4.08 19.00 -17.68
CA GLY A 93 4.68 18.46 -18.92
C GLY A 93 5.62 17.29 -18.63
N ALA A 94 6.87 17.38 -19.10
CA ALA A 94 7.89 16.32 -18.96
C ALA A 94 8.31 16.04 -17.51
N ASP A 95 8.13 17.01 -16.60
CA ASP A 95 8.45 16.82 -15.18
C ASP A 95 7.35 16.06 -14.42
N ASN A 96 6.19 15.84 -15.04
CA ASN A 96 5.03 15.27 -14.37
C ASN A 96 5.18 13.78 -14.12
N VAL A 97 5.37 13.39 -12.86
CA VAL A 97 5.61 12.00 -12.44
C VAL A 97 4.29 11.29 -12.18
N VAL A 98 3.44 11.86 -11.32
CA VAL A 98 2.13 11.28 -10.97
C VAL A 98 1.06 12.37 -10.88
N GLY A 99 -0.07 12.17 -11.55
CA GLY A 99 -1.32 12.89 -11.30
C GLY A 99 -2.18 12.14 -10.26
N VAL A 100 -2.74 12.87 -9.30
CA VAL A 100 -3.53 12.34 -8.20
C VAL A 100 -4.88 13.03 -8.17
N ASN A 101 -5.97 12.26 -8.13
CA ASN A 101 -7.31 12.76 -7.92
C ASN A 101 -7.96 12.03 -6.74
N TYR A 102 -8.22 12.74 -5.64
CA TYR A 102 -8.80 12.18 -4.43
C TYR A 102 -10.24 11.70 -4.64
N ALA A 103 -11.04 12.40 -5.44
CA ALA A 103 -12.45 12.08 -5.65
C ALA A 103 -12.63 10.78 -6.45
N THR A 104 -11.81 10.56 -7.48
CA THR A 104 -11.82 9.31 -8.27
C THR A 104 -10.92 8.23 -7.65
N GLY A 105 -10.03 8.62 -6.73
CA GLY A 105 -8.99 7.77 -6.19
C GLY A 105 -7.97 7.34 -7.25
N GLU A 106 -7.81 8.09 -8.34
CA GLU A 106 -6.90 7.77 -9.44
C GLU A 106 -5.48 8.27 -9.19
N PHE A 107 -4.51 7.43 -9.56
CA PHE A 107 -3.09 7.74 -9.61
C PHE A 107 -2.62 7.47 -11.04
N ARG A 108 -2.32 8.54 -11.76
CA ARG A 108 -1.91 8.49 -13.16
C ARG A 108 -0.39 8.63 -13.23
N LEU A 109 0.29 7.53 -13.52
CA LEU A 109 1.74 7.52 -13.73
C LEU A 109 2.02 8.09 -15.13
N ASP A 110 2.49 9.33 -15.22
CA ASP A 110 2.72 10.02 -16.50
C ASP A 110 4.17 9.82 -16.98
N HIS A 111 5.15 10.57 -16.47
CA HIS A 111 6.59 10.41 -16.76
C HIS A 111 7.32 9.67 -15.64
N TYR A 112 6.70 8.58 -15.17
CA TYR A 112 7.20 7.73 -14.10
C TYR A 112 8.36 6.87 -14.61
N LEU A 113 9.50 6.91 -13.91
CA LEU A 113 10.71 6.17 -14.27
C LEU A 113 10.97 5.05 -13.27
N ALA A 114 11.79 4.07 -13.66
CA ALA A 114 12.24 3.01 -12.76
C ALA A 114 12.94 3.56 -11.49
N ALA A 115 13.58 4.72 -11.61
CA ALA A 115 14.19 5.41 -10.47
C ALA A 115 13.14 5.96 -9.48
N ASP A 116 11.89 6.17 -9.88
CA ASP A 116 10.84 6.69 -9.00
C ASP A 116 10.28 5.59 -8.07
N GLY A 117 10.38 4.32 -8.45
CA GLY A 117 9.94 3.17 -7.67
C GLY A 117 9.22 2.14 -8.53
N PRO A 118 8.57 1.14 -7.92
CA PRO A 118 7.76 0.20 -8.66
C PRO A 118 6.49 0.88 -9.19
N THR A 119 5.99 0.38 -10.31
CA THR A 119 4.70 0.73 -10.89
C THR A 119 3.57 -0.06 -10.23
N LEU A 120 2.32 0.36 -10.43
CA LEU A 120 1.15 -0.37 -9.92
C LEU A 120 1.04 -1.79 -10.49
N ASP A 121 1.48 -2.00 -11.73
CA ASP A 121 1.44 -3.32 -12.37
C ASP A 121 2.54 -4.25 -11.83
N GLU A 122 3.74 -3.73 -11.57
CA GLU A 122 4.80 -4.48 -10.89
C GLU A 122 4.38 -4.90 -9.48
N VAL A 123 3.75 -3.99 -8.72
CA VAL A 123 3.20 -4.32 -7.40
C VAL A 123 2.11 -5.37 -7.49
N ARG A 124 1.19 -5.28 -8.47
CA ARG A 124 0.19 -6.32 -8.72
C ARG A 124 0.87 -7.68 -8.97
N GLN A 125 1.89 -7.70 -9.80
CA GLN A 125 2.65 -8.91 -10.10
C GLN A 125 3.36 -9.46 -8.85
N HIS A 126 3.96 -8.61 -8.03
CA HIS A 126 4.55 -9.00 -6.74
C HIS A 126 3.51 -9.67 -5.84
N LEU A 127 2.32 -9.08 -5.69
CA LEU A 127 1.23 -9.63 -4.89
C LEU A 127 0.75 -10.98 -5.40
N GLN A 128 0.55 -11.12 -6.72
CA GLN A 128 0.17 -12.39 -7.35
C GLN A 128 1.24 -13.47 -7.14
N ASN A 129 2.51 -13.13 -7.35
CA ASN A 129 3.62 -14.05 -7.15
C ASN A 129 3.72 -14.49 -5.68
N ARG A 130 3.56 -13.57 -4.72
CA ARG A 130 3.52 -13.91 -3.29
C ARG A 130 2.37 -14.88 -2.96
N SER A 131 1.20 -14.71 -3.57
CA SER A 131 0.07 -15.64 -3.40
C SER A 131 0.38 -17.02 -3.96
N ARG A 132 0.87 -17.10 -5.20
CA ARG A 132 1.24 -18.37 -5.86
C ARG A 132 2.35 -19.11 -5.11
N ILE A 133 3.37 -18.39 -4.64
CA ILE A 133 4.44 -18.96 -3.82
C ILE A 133 3.88 -19.54 -2.52
N ARG A 134 2.89 -18.90 -1.91
CA ARG A 134 2.24 -19.42 -0.70
C ARG A 134 1.47 -20.71 -0.98
N GLU A 135 0.74 -20.77 -2.09
CA GLU A 135 0.03 -21.99 -2.54
C GLU A 135 1.03 -23.12 -2.79
N LEU A 136 2.08 -22.86 -3.57
CA LEU A 136 3.13 -23.85 -3.84
C LEU A 136 3.79 -24.36 -2.55
N LYS A 137 4.07 -23.47 -1.60
CA LYS A 137 4.64 -23.83 -0.30
C LYS A 137 3.71 -24.73 0.53
N LYS A 138 2.39 -24.51 0.43
CA LYS A 138 1.37 -25.35 1.06
C LYS A 138 1.34 -26.73 0.41
N ASP A 139 1.34 -26.79 -0.93
CA ASP A 139 1.29 -28.04 -1.69
C ASP A 139 2.53 -28.91 -1.46
N LEU A 140 3.71 -28.29 -1.36
CA LEU A 140 4.97 -28.98 -1.09
C LEU A 140 5.15 -29.38 0.39
N GLY A 141 4.23 -28.99 1.27
CA GLY A 141 4.33 -29.26 2.71
C GLY A 141 5.51 -28.55 3.39
N ILE A 142 6.07 -27.49 2.78
CA ILE A 142 7.30 -26.84 3.24
C ILE A 142 7.06 -25.92 4.46
N PHE A 143 5.81 -25.69 4.87
CA PHE A 143 5.51 -24.85 6.05
C PHE A 143 4.26 -25.26 6.82
N GLY A 144 4.34 -25.18 8.16
CA GLY A 144 3.22 -25.14 9.09
C GLY A 144 2.44 -23.82 9.04
N VAL A 145 2.00 -23.42 7.84
CA VAL A 145 1.07 -22.28 7.68
C VAL A 145 -0.35 -22.81 7.84
N GLN A 146 -0.90 -22.67 9.04
CA GLN A 146 -2.35 -22.68 9.27
C GLN A 146 -2.95 -21.33 8.82
#